data_AF-A0A0D6TN72-F1
#
_entry.id   AF-A0A0D6TN72-F1
#
_cell.length_a   1.000
_cell.length_b   1.000
_cell.length_c   1.000
_cell.angle_alpha   90.00
_cell.angle_beta   90.00
_cell.angle_gamma   90.00
#
_symmetry.space_group_name_H-M   'P 1'
#
loop_
_entity.id
_entity.type
_entity.pdbx_description
1 polymer ?
#
loop_
_entity_poly.entity_id
_entity_poly.type
_entity_poly.pdbx_seq_one_letter_code
_entity_poly.pdbx_strand_id
1 'polypeptide(L)'
;MNTQSQIKTHFDFKVIVFFILIFIFSCALLAFQKANEVTCEITDFKIDANEYTVGELITFSDDSKGSFSWRWYFGDGTEISYKSKIGHVFTKAGAYKVKLLVNNVCTVEKTIKISPKVLVVKEKLEVDFEVPSRVKQGDVVQFSDKTMNSNSWEWRFGETETVDSREKNPKYTFNTIGVKTVSLVVNDDKKNIVFKDVVVVSRDIKKTEKKTKRTEVKKIDNLVKPFTEIEDVKPIPVVIKTVTESEFTELMYSISEDKISLSNFKNNFCFDSPPLIKVNSDKRYMSLDQLYKMIKSKGIKVRKVVINKEKDKCIETIHVSFKFRTFF
;
A
#
# COMPACT_ATOMS: atom_id res chain seq x y z
N MET A 1 20.41 -112.95 -35.35
CA MET A 1 20.40 -113.00 -33.87
C MET A 1 21.32 -111.90 -33.35
N ASN A 2 20.81 -111.11 -32.41
CA ASN A 2 21.35 -109.82 -31.93
C ASN A 2 22.81 -109.86 -31.46
N THR A 3 23.64 -109.00 -32.04
CA THR A 3 24.94 -108.59 -31.48
C THR A 3 24.73 -107.36 -30.59
N GLN A 4 24.68 -107.55 -29.27
CA GLN A 4 24.86 -106.45 -28.31
C GLN A 4 26.34 -106.36 -27.92
N SER A 5 27.04 -105.35 -28.43
CA SER A 5 28.36 -104.95 -27.94
C SER A 5 28.21 -104.23 -26.60
N GLN A 6 28.52 -104.89 -25.50
CA GLN A 6 28.64 -104.21 -24.20
C GLN A 6 29.97 -103.46 -24.14
N ILE A 7 29.90 -102.14 -24.32
CA ILE A 7 31.03 -101.25 -24.10
C ILE A 7 31.28 -101.21 -22.59
N LYS A 8 32.33 -101.90 -22.12
CA LYS A 8 32.85 -101.74 -20.75
C LYS A 8 33.69 -100.47 -20.71
N THR A 9 33.10 -99.34 -20.36
CA THR A 9 33.86 -98.11 -20.10
C THR A 9 34.51 -98.19 -18.72
N HIS A 10 35.82 -98.40 -18.67
CA HIS A 10 36.60 -98.34 -17.42
C HIS A 10 37.00 -96.88 -17.14
N PHE A 11 36.04 -96.05 -16.74
CA PHE A 11 36.35 -94.69 -16.29
C PHE A 11 37.05 -94.76 -14.94
N ASP A 12 38.23 -94.15 -14.85
CA ASP A 12 38.95 -94.01 -13.58
C ASP A 12 38.07 -93.24 -12.58
N PHE A 13 37.89 -93.81 -11.39
CA PHE A 13 37.10 -93.21 -10.32
C PHE A 13 37.57 -91.79 -9.98
N LYS A 14 38.88 -91.51 -10.07
CA LYS A 14 39.44 -90.17 -9.86
C LYS A 14 38.99 -89.17 -10.92
N VAL A 15 38.80 -89.61 -12.16
CA VAL A 15 38.30 -88.77 -13.26
C VAL A 15 36.83 -88.41 -13.04
N ILE A 16 36.02 -89.38 -12.61
CA ILE A 16 34.60 -89.14 -12.26
C ILE A 16 34.51 -88.15 -11.09
N VAL A 17 35.31 -88.34 -10.04
CA VAL A 17 35.35 -87.44 -8.88
C VAL A 17 35.76 -86.02 -9.30
N PHE A 18 36.74 -85.88 -10.21
CA PHE A 18 37.17 -84.59 -10.73
C PHE A 18 36.04 -83.85 -11.48
N PHE A 19 35.30 -84.54 -12.34
CA PHE A 19 34.15 -83.94 -13.04
C PHE A 19 33.03 -83.52 -12.08
N ILE A 20 32.76 -84.32 -11.03
CA ILE A 20 31.79 -83.96 -9.98
C ILE A 20 32.23 -82.70 -9.23
N LEU A 21 33.52 -82.60 -8.87
CA LEU A 21 34.05 -81.41 -8.17
C LEU A 21 33.96 -80.14 -9.05
N ILE A 22 34.26 -80.25 -10.35
CA ILE A 22 34.10 -79.13 -11.29
C ILE A 22 32.62 -78.73 -11.40
N PHE A 23 31.72 -79.70 -11.51
CA PHE A 23 30.29 -79.43 -11.59
C PHE A 23 29.78 -78.72 -10.34
N ILE A 24 30.17 -79.18 -9.15
CA ILE A 24 29.83 -78.52 -7.87
C ILE A 24 30.40 -77.11 -7.82
N PHE A 25 31.67 -76.91 -8.21
CA PHE A 25 32.28 -75.59 -8.23
C PHE A 25 31.57 -74.65 -9.21
N SER A 26 31.22 -75.14 -10.41
CA SER A 26 30.44 -74.38 -11.40
C SER A 26 29.04 -74.03 -10.87
N CYS A 27 28.35 -74.97 -10.22
CA CYS A 27 27.05 -74.70 -9.59
C CYS A 27 27.17 -73.68 -8.47
N ALA A 28 28.23 -73.74 -7.65
CA ALA A 28 28.48 -72.76 -6.60
C ALA A 28 28.74 -71.35 -7.17
N LEU A 29 29.52 -71.24 -8.26
CA LEU A 29 29.74 -69.98 -8.96
C LEU A 29 28.44 -69.41 -9.55
N LEU A 30 27.62 -70.24 -10.19
CA LEU A 30 26.32 -69.83 -10.73
C LEU A 30 25.34 -69.43 -9.62
N ALA A 31 25.31 -70.16 -8.50
CA ALA A 31 24.49 -69.81 -7.35
C ALA A 31 24.94 -68.48 -6.73
N PHE A 32 26.25 -68.26 -6.60
CA PHE A 32 26.80 -67.00 -6.14
C PHE A 32 26.47 -65.84 -7.09
N GLN A 33 26.58 -66.07 -8.41
CA GLN A 33 26.20 -65.07 -9.41
C GLN A 33 24.71 -64.74 -9.33
N LYS A 34 23.84 -65.75 -9.17
CA LYS A 34 22.39 -65.56 -9.05
C LYS A 34 22.00 -64.86 -7.74
N ALA A 35 22.67 -65.19 -6.64
CA ALA A 35 22.41 -64.58 -5.33
C ALA A 35 22.82 -63.09 -5.29
N ASN A 36 23.80 -62.69 -6.11
CA ASN A 36 24.27 -61.31 -6.20
C ASN A 36 23.67 -60.53 -7.39
N GLU A 37 22.71 -61.11 -8.10
CA GLU A 37 22.01 -60.42 -9.18
C GLU A 37 21.12 -59.32 -8.58
N VAL A 38 21.48 -58.06 -8.80
CA VAL A 38 20.63 -56.92 -8.42
C VAL A 38 19.55 -56.77 -9.48
N THR A 39 18.34 -57.24 -9.19
CA THR A 39 17.18 -57.07 -10.07
C THR A 39 16.74 -55.61 -10.09
N CYS A 40 16.40 -55.12 -11.28
CA CYS A 40 15.96 -53.76 -11.45
C CYS A 40 14.45 -53.63 -11.26
N GLU A 41 14.01 -53.24 -10.07
CA GLU A 41 12.58 -53.10 -9.74
C GLU A 41 12.09 -51.65 -9.79
N ILE A 42 12.97 -50.69 -10.11
CA ILE A 42 12.62 -49.27 -10.11
C ILE A 42 11.97 -48.90 -11.44
N THR A 43 10.72 -48.42 -11.38
CA THR A 43 9.94 -48.00 -12.56
C THR A 43 9.83 -46.48 -12.68
N ASP A 44 9.88 -45.75 -11.57
CA ASP A 44 9.83 -44.29 -11.53
C ASP A 44 10.43 -43.76 -10.22
N PHE A 45 10.76 -42.47 -10.19
CA PHE A 45 11.09 -41.74 -8.97
C PHE A 45 10.00 -40.73 -8.60
N LYS A 46 9.95 -40.37 -7.31
CA LYS A 46 8.94 -39.45 -6.78
C LYS A 46 9.38 -38.00 -6.88
N ILE A 47 8.41 -37.16 -7.20
CA ILE A 47 8.48 -35.70 -7.18
C ILE A 47 7.27 -35.16 -6.41
N ASP A 48 7.38 -33.97 -5.85
CA ASP A 48 6.35 -33.36 -4.98
C ASP A 48 5.16 -32.74 -5.73
N ALA A 49 5.27 -32.44 -7.02
CA ALA A 49 4.23 -31.89 -7.88
C ALA A 49 4.49 -32.18 -9.37
N ASN A 50 3.57 -31.77 -10.26
CA ASN A 50 3.67 -32.01 -11.72
C ASN A 50 4.01 -30.75 -12.53
N GLU A 51 3.83 -29.57 -11.94
CA GLU A 51 4.07 -28.28 -12.59
C GLU A 51 4.88 -27.40 -11.63
N TYR A 52 5.94 -26.78 -12.15
CA TYR A 52 6.86 -25.97 -11.35
C TYR A 52 7.22 -24.69 -12.08
N THR A 53 7.57 -23.66 -11.32
CA THR A 53 8.07 -22.40 -11.85
C THR A 53 9.56 -22.19 -11.54
N VAL A 54 10.21 -21.33 -12.31
CA VAL A 54 11.62 -20.97 -12.11
C VAL A 54 11.87 -20.53 -10.66
N GLY A 55 12.86 -21.16 -10.02
CA GLY A 55 13.28 -20.85 -8.66
C GLY A 55 12.52 -21.60 -7.56
N GLU A 56 11.59 -22.49 -7.89
CA GLU A 56 10.96 -23.38 -6.93
C GLU A 56 11.89 -24.55 -6.54
N LEU A 57 11.83 -24.95 -5.28
CA LEU A 57 12.51 -26.14 -4.76
C LEU A 57 11.68 -27.36 -5.09
N ILE A 58 12.27 -28.29 -5.85
CA ILE A 58 11.66 -29.55 -6.23
C ILE A 58 12.31 -30.67 -5.43
N THR A 59 11.51 -31.49 -4.76
CA THR A 59 12.01 -32.64 -4.00
C THR A 59 11.97 -33.90 -4.84
N PHE A 60 13.13 -34.52 -5.04
CA PHE A 60 13.30 -35.80 -5.73
C PHE A 60 13.58 -36.90 -4.71
N SER A 61 12.91 -38.05 -4.82
CA SER A 61 13.20 -39.20 -3.97
C SER A 61 12.98 -40.57 -4.62
N ASP A 62 13.79 -41.55 -4.22
CA ASP A 62 13.59 -42.97 -4.47
C ASP A 62 13.38 -43.72 -3.14
N ASP A 63 12.29 -44.47 -3.05
CA ASP A 63 11.92 -45.29 -1.89
C ASP A 63 11.92 -46.80 -2.23
N SER A 64 12.54 -47.18 -3.34
CA SER A 64 12.60 -48.57 -3.80
C SER A 64 13.35 -49.45 -2.80
N LYS A 65 12.84 -50.67 -2.59
CA LYS A 65 13.50 -51.65 -1.72
C LYS A 65 14.76 -52.17 -2.41
N GLY A 66 15.85 -52.35 -1.65
CA GLY A 66 17.12 -52.84 -2.19
C GLY A 66 18.01 -51.77 -2.84
N SER A 67 17.57 -50.51 -2.89
CA SER A 67 18.41 -49.38 -3.30
C SER A 67 19.46 -49.04 -2.22
N PHE A 68 20.74 -48.99 -2.60
CA PHE A 68 21.84 -48.60 -1.70
C PHE A 68 22.77 -47.53 -2.29
N SER A 69 22.60 -47.16 -3.56
CA SER A 69 23.35 -46.04 -4.18
C SER A 69 22.49 -45.32 -5.22
N TRP A 70 22.59 -44.00 -5.26
CA TRP A 70 21.83 -43.13 -6.16
C TRP A 70 22.78 -42.19 -6.90
N ARG A 71 22.47 -41.87 -8.16
CA ARG A 71 23.09 -40.79 -8.92
C ARG A 71 22.03 -40.04 -9.71
N TRP A 72 21.80 -38.80 -9.33
CA TRP A 72 20.85 -37.90 -9.98
C TRP A 72 21.56 -37.02 -10.99
N TYR A 73 21.01 -36.96 -12.20
CA TYR A 73 21.39 -36.01 -13.24
C TYR A 73 20.18 -35.15 -13.55
N PHE A 74 20.24 -33.85 -13.25
CA PHE A 74 19.08 -32.96 -13.40
C PHE A 74 18.91 -32.42 -14.83
N GLY A 75 19.93 -32.55 -15.69
CA GLY A 75 19.86 -32.17 -17.10
C GLY A 75 20.00 -30.66 -17.37
N ASP A 76 20.33 -29.86 -16.34
CA ASP A 76 20.56 -28.41 -16.42
C ASP A 76 22.04 -28.01 -16.29
N GLY A 77 22.94 -29.00 -16.23
CA GLY A 77 24.39 -28.81 -16.06
C GLY A 77 24.86 -28.76 -14.61
N THR A 78 23.97 -28.98 -13.64
CA THR A 78 24.34 -29.07 -12.23
C THR A 78 25.05 -30.38 -11.88
N GLU A 79 25.78 -30.36 -10.76
CA GLU A 79 26.55 -31.52 -10.30
C GLU A 79 25.67 -32.71 -9.92
N ILE A 80 26.23 -33.91 -10.06
CA ILE A 80 25.55 -35.17 -9.73
C ILE A 80 25.30 -35.24 -8.22
N SER A 81 24.09 -35.62 -7.83
CA SER A 81 23.73 -35.85 -6.43
C SER A 81 23.62 -37.34 -6.08
N TYR A 82 23.98 -37.72 -4.86
CA TYR A 82 24.13 -39.14 -4.44
C TYR A 82 23.17 -39.61 -3.33
N LYS A 83 22.22 -38.75 -2.92
CA LYS A 83 21.28 -39.05 -1.83
C LYS A 83 20.02 -39.71 -2.36
N SER A 84 19.38 -40.55 -1.53
CA SER A 84 18.07 -41.13 -1.84
C SER A 84 16.95 -40.08 -1.96
N LYS A 85 17.07 -38.98 -1.20
CA LYS A 85 16.18 -37.81 -1.25
C LYS A 85 17.00 -36.52 -1.35
N ILE A 86 16.65 -35.65 -2.29
CA ILE A 86 17.36 -34.39 -2.55
C ILE A 86 16.40 -33.29 -3.02
N GLY A 87 16.69 -32.05 -2.68
CA GLY A 87 16.02 -30.87 -3.24
C GLY A 87 16.86 -30.24 -4.33
N HIS A 88 16.24 -29.86 -5.45
CA HIS A 88 16.90 -29.18 -6.57
C HIS A 88 16.10 -27.98 -7.05
N VAL A 89 16.79 -26.94 -7.54
CA VAL A 89 16.15 -25.69 -8.02
C VAL A 89 16.61 -25.41 -9.44
N PHE A 90 15.66 -25.35 -10.37
CA PHE A 90 15.92 -24.94 -11.75
C PHE A 90 15.84 -23.42 -11.90
N THR A 91 16.92 -22.81 -12.42
CA THR A 91 17.06 -21.35 -12.54
C THR A 91 16.58 -20.79 -13.88
N LYS A 92 16.29 -21.66 -14.85
CA LYS A 92 15.80 -21.29 -16.17
C LYS A 92 14.53 -22.07 -16.50
N ALA A 93 13.64 -21.44 -17.25
CA ALA A 93 12.46 -22.12 -17.78
C ALA A 93 12.88 -23.09 -18.88
N GLY A 94 12.21 -24.23 -18.98
CA GLY A 94 12.55 -25.25 -19.96
C GLY A 94 12.04 -26.63 -19.57
N ALA A 95 12.28 -27.61 -20.43
CA ALA A 95 12.04 -29.02 -20.15
C ALA A 95 13.36 -29.72 -19.87
N TYR A 96 13.49 -30.31 -18.68
CA TYR A 96 14.69 -30.97 -18.21
C TYR A 96 14.48 -32.48 -18.13
N LYS A 97 15.36 -33.26 -18.74
CA LYS A 97 15.38 -34.71 -18.60
C LYS A 97 16.16 -35.07 -17.34
N VAL A 98 15.44 -35.38 -16.28
CA VAL A 98 16.02 -35.82 -15.01
C VAL A 98 16.20 -37.33 -15.05
N LYS A 99 17.42 -37.79 -14.80
CA LYS A 99 17.83 -39.19 -14.80
C LYS A 99 18.29 -39.61 -13.41
N LEU A 100 17.80 -40.76 -12.96
CA LEU A 100 18.28 -41.42 -11.75
C LEU A 100 18.93 -42.75 -12.13
N LEU A 101 20.17 -42.95 -11.71
CA LEU A 101 20.87 -44.23 -11.74
C LEU A 101 20.95 -44.81 -10.32
N VAL A 102 20.39 -45.99 -10.11
CA VAL A 102 20.41 -46.70 -8.82
C VAL A 102 21.24 -47.98 -8.92
N ASN A 103 22.02 -48.27 -7.87
CA ASN A 103 22.85 -49.47 -7.77
C ASN A 103 23.82 -49.67 -8.95
N ASN A 104 24.14 -48.60 -9.68
CA ASN A 104 24.89 -48.59 -10.95
C ASN A 104 24.33 -49.50 -12.06
N VAL A 105 23.09 -49.97 -11.94
CA VAL A 105 22.47 -50.90 -12.90
C VAL A 105 21.10 -50.42 -13.39
N CYS A 106 20.35 -49.71 -12.55
CA CYS A 106 18.99 -49.26 -12.84
C CYS A 106 18.96 -47.83 -13.28
N THR A 107 18.46 -47.55 -14.49
CA THR A 107 18.26 -46.19 -14.97
C THR A 107 16.78 -45.91 -15.17
N VAL A 108 16.28 -44.83 -14.57
CA VAL A 108 14.96 -44.26 -14.84
C VAL A 108 15.09 -42.78 -15.21
N GLU A 109 14.23 -42.32 -16.12
CA GLU A 109 14.28 -40.96 -16.65
C GLU A 109 12.87 -40.35 -16.71
N LYS A 110 12.75 -39.07 -16.33
CA LYS A 110 11.49 -38.31 -16.35
C LYS A 110 11.75 -36.91 -16.87
N THR A 111 10.82 -36.38 -17.68
CA THR A 111 10.91 -35.00 -18.17
C THR A 111 10.13 -34.07 -17.23
N ILE A 112 10.83 -33.11 -16.63
CA ILE A 112 10.26 -32.09 -15.75
C ILE A 112 10.14 -30.78 -16.52
N LYS A 113 8.95 -30.17 -16.53
CA LYS A 113 8.70 -28.88 -17.19
C LYS A 113 8.72 -27.77 -16.16
N ILE A 114 9.59 -26.79 -16.38
CA ILE A 114 9.75 -25.58 -15.56
C ILE A 114 9.20 -24.40 -16.34
N SER A 115 8.09 -23.87 -15.86
CA SER A 115 7.42 -22.70 -16.42
C SER A 115 8.16 -21.41 -16.01
N PRO A 116 8.16 -20.37 -16.85
CA PRO A 116 8.71 -19.07 -16.47
C PRO A 116 7.95 -18.51 -15.26
N LYS A 117 8.69 -17.89 -14.34
CA LYS A 117 8.08 -17.14 -13.25
C LYS A 117 7.38 -15.92 -13.85
N VAL A 118 6.05 -15.89 -13.81
CA VAL A 118 5.27 -14.72 -14.25
C VAL A 118 5.53 -13.61 -13.25
N LEU A 119 6.39 -12.66 -13.62
CA LEU A 119 6.51 -11.40 -12.91
C LEU A 119 5.22 -10.62 -13.20
N VAL A 120 4.22 -10.74 -12.32
CA VAL A 120 3.13 -9.76 -12.30
C VAL A 120 3.77 -8.45 -11.85
N VAL A 121 4.21 -7.66 -12.81
CA VAL A 121 4.54 -6.26 -12.58
C VAL A 121 3.20 -5.62 -12.21
N LYS A 122 2.92 -5.57 -10.90
CA LYS A 122 1.79 -4.81 -10.39
C LYS A 122 2.07 -3.37 -10.78
N GLU A 123 1.40 -2.91 -11.84
CA GLU A 123 1.47 -1.51 -12.25
C GLU A 123 1.27 -0.65 -11.00
N LYS A 124 2.14 0.35 -10.85
CA LYS A 124 2.08 1.26 -9.71
C LYS A 124 0.71 1.94 -9.75
N LEU A 125 -0.13 1.65 -8.76
CA LEU A 125 -1.46 2.24 -8.64
C LEU A 125 -1.31 3.75 -8.42
N GLU A 126 -1.59 4.55 -9.45
CA GLU A 126 -1.63 6.00 -9.37
C GLU A 126 -3.05 6.42 -8.97
N VAL A 127 -3.24 6.64 -7.67
CA VAL A 127 -4.51 7.10 -7.12
C VAL A 127 -4.66 8.60 -7.43
N ASP A 128 -5.85 9.02 -7.87
CA ASP A 128 -6.21 10.44 -7.99
C ASP A 128 -7.74 10.62 -7.96
N PHE A 129 -8.20 11.80 -7.55
CA PHE A 129 -9.62 12.15 -7.56
C PHE A 129 -9.89 13.63 -7.80
N GLU A 130 -11.00 13.99 -8.42
CA GLU A 130 -11.43 15.38 -8.64
C GLU A 130 -12.38 15.88 -7.55
N VAL A 131 -12.15 17.12 -7.12
CA VAL A 131 -13.02 17.90 -6.22
C VAL A 131 -12.76 19.40 -6.43
N PRO A 132 -13.78 20.28 -6.30
CA PRO A 132 -13.55 21.73 -6.26
C PRO A 132 -12.66 22.14 -5.08
N SER A 133 -11.72 23.06 -5.30
CA SER A 133 -10.85 23.58 -4.24
C SER A 133 -11.57 24.47 -3.23
N ARG A 134 -12.77 24.99 -3.57
CA ARG A 134 -13.58 25.87 -2.73
C ARG A 134 -15.06 25.58 -2.90
N VAL A 135 -15.78 25.47 -1.78
CA VAL A 135 -17.22 25.14 -1.71
C VAL A 135 -17.88 25.95 -0.59
N LYS A 136 -19.20 26.16 -0.65
CA LYS A 136 -19.94 26.80 0.45
C LYS A 136 -20.45 25.75 1.42
N GLN A 137 -20.48 26.11 2.70
CA GLN A 137 -21.06 25.29 3.77
C GLN A 137 -22.52 24.94 3.43
N GLY A 138 -22.86 23.66 3.55
CA GLY A 138 -24.21 23.16 3.23
C GLY A 138 -24.50 22.93 1.75
N ASP A 139 -23.57 23.21 0.83
CA ASP A 139 -23.71 22.79 -0.57
C ASP A 139 -23.28 21.32 -0.74
N VAL A 140 -23.99 20.60 -1.62
CA VAL A 140 -23.65 19.21 -1.95
C VAL A 140 -22.47 19.18 -2.91
N VAL A 141 -21.36 18.58 -2.49
CA VAL A 141 -20.12 18.45 -3.26
C VAL A 141 -20.04 17.05 -3.87
N GLN A 142 -19.83 16.98 -5.19
CA GLN A 142 -19.61 15.72 -5.89
C GLN A 142 -18.11 15.44 -6.00
N PHE A 143 -17.71 14.23 -5.62
CA PHE A 143 -16.34 13.72 -5.76
C PHE A 143 -16.28 12.72 -6.92
N SER A 144 -15.13 12.66 -7.62
CA SER A 144 -14.92 11.71 -8.72
C SER A 144 -13.55 11.04 -8.62
N ASP A 145 -13.53 9.73 -8.43
CA ASP A 145 -12.29 8.95 -8.53
C ASP A 145 -11.82 8.85 -10.00
N LYS A 146 -10.52 9.05 -10.22
CA LYS A 146 -9.84 8.92 -11.52
C LYS A 146 -8.84 7.76 -11.55
N THR A 147 -8.75 6.99 -10.47
CA THR A 147 -7.82 5.88 -10.34
C THR A 147 -8.19 4.74 -11.30
N MET A 148 -7.21 4.25 -12.05
CA MET A 148 -7.35 3.06 -12.91
C MET A 148 -7.20 1.78 -12.09
N ASN A 149 -7.91 0.71 -12.46
CA ASN A 149 -7.85 -0.61 -11.79
C ASN A 149 -8.26 -0.60 -10.30
N SER A 150 -9.21 0.26 -9.94
CA SER A 150 -9.82 0.36 -8.61
C SER A 150 -11.04 -0.56 -8.45
N ASN A 151 -11.06 -1.37 -7.39
CA ASN A 151 -12.16 -2.26 -7.03
C ASN A 151 -12.86 -1.85 -5.71
N SER A 152 -12.18 -1.12 -4.82
CA SER A 152 -12.76 -0.60 -3.57
C SER A 152 -12.31 0.82 -3.29
N TRP A 153 -13.13 1.59 -2.58
CA TRP A 153 -12.87 2.98 -2.17
C TRP A 153 -13.12 3.15 -0.67
N GLU A 154 -12.30 3.97 -0.02
CA GLU A 154 -12.50 4.45 1.34
C GLU A 154 -12.25 5.96 1.36
N TRP A 155 -13.34 6.73 1.48
CA TRP A 155 -13.32 8.18 1.55
C TRP A 155 -13.38 8.68 2.98
N ARG A 156 -12.59 9.70 3.29
CA ARG A 156 -12.71 10.51 4.50
C ARG A 156 -12.68 11.97 4.11
N PHE A 157 -13.68 12.75 4.48
CA PHE A 157 -13.82 14.15 4.07
C PHE A 157 -13.21 15.14 5.08
N GLY A 158 -12.70 14.65 6.22
CA GLY A 158 -11.94 15.47 7.16
C GLY A 158 -12.79 16.32 8.11
N GLU A 159 -14.08 16.01 8.26
CA GLU A 159 -14.90 16.53 9.38
C GLU A 159 -14.86 15.62 10.60
N THR A 160 -14.61 14.31 10.39
CA THR A 160 -14.51 13.28 11.42
C THR A 160 -13.28 12.41 11.17
N GLU A 161 -12.94 11.55 12.14
CA GLU A 161 -11.83 10.57 12.00
C GLU A 161 -12.28 9.25 11.36
N THR A 162 -13.57 9.14 11.00
CA THR A 162 -14.19 7.90 10.48
C THR A 162 -14.21 7.84 8.96
N VAL A 163 -14.53 6.67 8.42
CA VAL A 163 -14.81 6.48 7.00
C VAL A 163 -16.19 7.02 6.68
N ASP A 164 -16.27 7.95 5.73
CA ASP A 164 -17.52 8.61 5.36
C ASP A 164 -18.23 7.91 4.18
N SER A 165 -17.49 7.31 3.23
CA SER A 165 -18.10 6.62 2.09
C SER A 165 -17.20 5.53 1.49
N ARG A 166 -17.84 4.55 0.82
CA ARG A 166 -17.20 3.48 0.03
C ARG A 166 -17.64 3.46 -1.44
N GLU A 167 -18.34 4.50 -1.88
CA GLU A 167 -18.76 4.65 -3.28
C GLU A 167 -17.59 5.16 -4.13
N LYS A 168 -17.59 4.85 -5.44
CA LYS A 168 -16.58 5.37 -6.37
C LYS A 168 -16.64 6.90 -6.50
N ASN A 169 -17.85 7.45 -6.62
CA ASN A 169 -18.10 8.89 -6.85
C ASN A 169 -19.12 9.41 -5.82
N PRO A 170 -18.74 9.59 -4.55
CA PRO A 170 -19.68 9.97 -3.51
C PRO A 170 -20.08 11.45 -3.60
N LYS A 171 -21.21 11.76 -2.97
CA LYS A 171 -21.63 13.14 -2.66
C LYS A 171 -21.44 13.40 -1.17
N TYR A 172 -20.94 14.57 -0.81
CA TYR A 172 -20.77 14.96 0.59
C TYR A 172 -21.09 16.44 0.81
N THR A 173 -21.61 16.75 2.00
CA THR A 173 -21.97 18.12 2.38
C THR A 173 -21.20 18.50 3.63
N PHE A 174 -20.38 19.54 3.53
CA PHE A 174 -19.59 20.03 4.66
C PHE A 174 -20.44 20.87 5.61
N ASN A 175 -20.42 20.49 6.89
CA ASN A 175 -21.20 21.12 7.95
C ASN A 175 -20.42 22.22 8.69
N THR A 176 -19.10 22.22 8.59
CA THR A 176 -18.24 23.19 9.27
C THR A 176 -17.35 23.93 8.30
N ILE A 177 -17.23 25.25 8.49
CA ILE A 177 -16.35 26.10 7.70
C ILE A 177 -14.86 25.80 7.99
N GLY A 178 -13.98 26.16 7.06
CA GLY A 178 -12.53 25.99 7.17
C GLY A 178 -11.95 25.03 6.13
N VAL A 179 -10.67 24.71 6.27
CA VAL A 179 -9.97 23.77 5.39
C VAL A 179 -10.29 22.34 5.79
N LYS A 180 -10.69 21.53 4.82
CA LYS A 180 -11.03 20.11 4.96
C LYS A 180 -10.08 19.28 4.14
N THR A 181 -9.29 18.43 4.80
CA THR A 181 -8.39 17.51 4.12
C THR A 181 -9.15 16.24 3.79
N VAL A 182 -9.50 16.08 2.52
CA VAL A 182 -10.17 14.89 1.98
C VAL A 182 -9.11 13.86 1.63
N SER A 183 -9.33 12.61 2.02
CA SER A 183 -8.46 11.49 1.70
C SER A 183 -9.21 10.36 1.00
N LEU A 184 -8.56 9.72 0.03
CA LEU A 184 -9.04 8.53 -0.65
C LEU A 184 -8.00 7.41 -0.55
N VAL A 185 -8.46 6.23 -0.12
CA VAL A 185 -7.72 4.96 -0.23
C VAL A 185 -8.47 4.05 -1.19
N VAL A 186 -7.74 3.39 -2.09
CA VAL A 186 -8.29 2.45 -3.07
C VAL A 186 -7.71 1.06 -2.83
N ASN A 187 -8.51 0.00 -3.05
CA ASN A 187 -8.07 -1.41 -2.93
C ASN A 187 -7.46 -1.76 -1.56
N ASP A 188 -7.93 -1.08 -0.51
CA ASP A 188 -7.39 -1.16 0.86
C ASP A 188 -5.86 -0.91 0.96
N ASP A 189 -5.28 -0.29 -0.07
CA ASP A 189 -3.85 -0.02 -0.15
C ASP A 189 -3.51 1.33 0.48
N LYS A 190 -3.34 1.31 1.81
CA LYS A 190 -2.97 2.48 2.61
C LYS A 190 -1.62 3.10 2.22
N LYS A 191 -0.79 2.43 1.40
CA LYS A 191 0.48 2.99 0.90
C LYS A 191 0.25 4.02 -0.20
N ASN A 192 -0.87 3.94 -0.93
CA ASN A 192 -1.21 4.80 -2.04
C ASN A 192 -2.39 5.73 -1.71
N ILE A 193 -2.40 6.29 -0.49
CA ILE A 193 -3.41 7.27 -0.07
C ILE A 193 -3.17 8.64 -0.74
N VAL A 194 -4.23 9.27 -1.20
CA VAL A 194 -4.20 10.61 -1.79
C VAL A 194 -5.00 11.58 -0.96
N PHE A 195 -4.48 12.80 -0.82
CA PHE A 195 -5.10 13.88 -0.07
C PHE A 195 -5.33 15.11 -0.95
N LYS A 196 -6.50 15.74 -0.84
CA LYS A 196 -6.80 17.07 -1.41
C LYS A 196 -7.49 17.94 -0.38
N ASP A 197 -7.07 19.20 -0.31
CA ASP A 197 -7.69 20.18 0.59
C ASP A 197 -8.85 20.89 -0.11
N VAL A 198 -9.98 20.96 0.57
CA VAL A 198 -11.19 21.66 0.15
C VAL A 198 -11.46 22.80 1.13
N VAL A 199 -11.64 24.01 0.62
CA VAL A 199 -11.95 25.19 1.42
C VAL A 199 -13.47 25.35 1.52
N VAL A 200 -14.01 25.24 2.74
CA VAL A 200 -15.42 25.45 3.03
C VAL A 200 -15.63 26.86 3.57
N VAL A 201 -16.35 27.71 2.82
CA VAL A 201 -16.70 29.08 3.23
C VAL A 201 -18.14 29.17 3.75
N SER A 202 -18.45 30.21 4.52
CA SER A 202 -19.81 30.47 4.96
C SER A 202 -20.75 30.69 3.77
N ARG A 203 -22.02 30.33 3.95
CA ARG A 203 -23.06 30.67 2.97
C ARG A 203 -23.41 32.15 3.16
N ASP A 204 -23.40 32.93 2.06
CA ASP A 204 -23.81 34.33 2.11
C ASP A 204 -25.26 34.44 2.63
N ILE A 205 -25.43 34.91 3.87
CA ILE A 205 -26.76 35.25 4.38
C ILE A 205 -27.14 36.56 3.72
N LYS A 206 -27.97 36.50 2.67
CA LYS A 206 -28.70 37.69 2.23
C LYS A 206 -29.53 38.17 3.42
N LYS A 207 -29.15 39.30 4.04
CA LYS A 207 -30.00 40.00 5.01
C LYS A 207 -31.30 40.37 4.29
N THR A 208 -32.33 39.56 4.48
CA THR A 208 -33.69 39.99 4.18
C THR A 208 -34.02 41.03 5.23
N GLU A 209 -34.09 42.31 4.84
CA GLU A 209 -34.72 43.35 5.63
C GLU A 209 -36.16 42.92 5.93
N LYS A 210 -36.37 42.31 7.10
CA LYS A 210 -37.72 42.13 7.61
C LYS A 210 -38.22 43.53 7.97
N LYS A 211 -39.10 44.08 7.12
CA LYS A 211 -40.00 45.17 7.50
C LYS A 211 -40.75 44.74 8.76
N THR A 212 -40.29 45.23 9.92
CA THR A 212 -40.99 45.06 11.18
C THR A 212 -42.34 45.75 11.04
N LYS A 213 -43.44 44.99 10.96
CA LYS A 213 -44.78 45.54 11.15
C LYS A 213 -44.83 46.07 12.59
N ARG A 214 -45.00 47.38 12.71
CA ARG A 214 -45.25 48.10 13.95
C ARG A 214 -46.62 47.65 14.45
N THR A 215 -46.67 46.74 15.42
CA THR A 215 -47.90 46.45 16.18
C THR A 215 -48.16 47.63 17.09
N GLU A 216 -49.36 48.21 16.99
CA GLU A 216 -49.82 49.30 17.85
C GLU A 216 -49.74 48.89 19.33
N VAL A 217 -48.94 49.63 20.10
CA VAL A 217 -48.94 49.58 21.55
C VAL A 217 -50.09 50.45 22.04
N LYS A 218 -51.09 49.84 22.70
CA LYS A 218 -52.11 50.56 23.45
C LYS A 218 -51.46 51.26 24.66
N LYS A 219 -51.78 52.54 24.81
CA LYS A 219 -51.37 53.45 25.89
C LYS A 219 -51.59 52.86 27.29
N ILE A 220 -50.61 53.06 28.17
CA ILE A 220 -50.84 53.28 29.60
C ILE A 220 -50.02 54.52 29.97
N ASP A 221 -50.70 55.46 30.63
CA ASP A 221 -50.25 56.80 30.96
C ASP A 221 -49.25 56.85 32.12
N ASN A 222 -48.46 57.94 32.10
CA ASN A 222 -47.80 58.65 33.22
C ASN A 222 -46.55 58.02 33.87
N LEU A 223 -45.38 58.66 33.71
CA LEU A 223 -44.81 59.65 34.65
C LEU A 223 -43.43 60.14 34.14
N VAL A 224 -43.30 61.48 34.03
CA VAL A 224 -42.09 62.30 34.27
C VAL A 224 -41.03 62.51 33.17
N LYS A 225 -41.15 63.74 32.61
CA LYS A 225 -40.18 64.78 32.22
C LYS A 225 -39.22 64.63 31.02
N PRO A 226 -38.98 65.75 30.30
CA PRO A 226 -38.37 65.77 28.97
C PRO A 226 -36.85 65.95 29.05
N PHE A 227 -36.11 65.19 28.25
CA PHE A 227 -34.73 65.51 27.93
C PHE A 227 -34.61 65.70 26.42
N THR A 228 -34.34 66.96 26.09
CA THR A 228 -33.70 67.55 24.91
C THR A 228 -33.29 66.63 23.76
N GLU A 229 -33.77 67.04 22.59
CA GLU A 229 -33.26 66.82 21.23
C GLU A 229 -31.73 66.66 21.19
N ILE A 230 -31.26 65.49 20.75
CA ILE A 230 -29.90 65.29 20.27
C ILE A 230 -30.02 65.05 18.76
N GLU A 231 -29.35 65.94 18.02
CA GLU A 231 -29.28 66.02 16.57
C GLU A 231 -28.88 64.69 15.90
N ASP A 232 -29.35 64.52 14.67
CA ASP A 232 -29.05 63.43 13.75
C ASP A 232 -27.56 63.06 13.71
N VAL A 233 -27.19 61.97 14.40
CA VAL A 233 -25.90 61.30 14.15
C VAL A 233 -26.04 60.51 12.86
N LYS A 234 -25.56 61.12 11.77
CA LYS A 234 -25.25 60.46 10.49
C LYS A 234 -24.54 59.13 10.78
N PRO A 235 -24.97 57.98 10.21
CA PRO A 235 -24.36 56.69 10.51
C PRO A 235 -22.87 56.75 10.21
N ILE A 236 -22.06 56.50 11.25
CA ILE A 236 -20.61 56.36 11.13
C ILE A 236 -20.36 55.25 10.11
N PRO A 237 -19.58 55.49 9.04
CA PRO A 237 -19.24 54.44 8.10
C PRO A 237 -18.52 53.33 8.87
N VAL A 238 -18.97 52.08 8.70
CA VAL A 238 -18.26 50.90 9.22
C VAL A 238 -16.89 50.87 8.57
N VAL A 239 -15.88 51.40 9.26
CA VAL A 239 -14.49 51.33 8.83
C VAL A 239 -14.10 49.86 8.94
N ILE A 240 -14.15 49.15 7.83
CA ILE A 240 -13.58 47.81 7.70
C ILE A 240 -12.07 47.99 7.94
N LYS A 241 -11.60 47.67 9.14
CA LYS A 241 -10.16 47.59 9.42
C LYS A 241 -9.58 46.46 8.57
N THR A 242 -9.08 46.79 7.38
CA THR A 242 -8.35 45.83 6.56
C THR A 242 -6.91 45.81 7.05
N VAL A 243 -6.47 44.70 7.64
CA VAL A 243 -5.07 44.50 8.04
C VAL A 243 -4.15 44.66 6.84
N THR A 244 -3.16 45.53 6.97
CA THR A 244 -2.06 45.73 6.03
C THR A 244 -0.97 44.66 6.22
N GLU A 245 -0.05 44.52 5.25
CA GLU A 245 1.02 43.52 5.34
C GLU A 245 1.95 43.76 6.55
N SER A 246 2.18 45.03 6.90
CA SER A 246 2.93 45.44 8.10
C SER A 246 2.18 45.09 9.38
N GLU A 247 0.89 45.41 9.47
CA GLU A 247 0.06 45.07 10.65
C GLU A 247 -0.04 43.55 10.84
N PHE A 248 -0.15 42.77 9.75
CA PHE A 248 -0.12 41.31 9.83
C PHE A 248 1.23 40.79 10.37
N THR A 249 2.32 41.42 9.94
CA THR A 249 3.66 41.10 10.43
C THR A 249 3.79 41.37 11.94
N GLU A 250 3.27 42.50 12.42
CA GLU A 250 3.23 42.84 13.85
C GLU A 250 2.36 41.88 14.66
N LEU A 251 1.20 41.48 14.12
CA LEU A 251 0.35 40.46 14.72
C LEU A 251 1.10 39.13 14.86
N MET A 252 1.85 38.71 13.84
CA MET A 252 2.66 37.48 13.91
C MET A 252 3.74 37.54 15.00
N TYR A 253 4.44 38.67 15.14
CA TYR A 253 5.41 38.86 16.22
C TYR A 253 4.72 38.87 17.59
N SER A 254 3.56 39.50 17.70
CA SER A 254 2.77 39.53 18.93
C SER A 254 2.29 38.14 19.35
N ILE A 255 1.94 37.24 18.41
CA ILE A 255 1.61 35.83 18.72
C ILE A 255 2.87 35.06 19.16
N SER A 256 3.98 35.27 18.46
CA SER A 256 5.28 34.65 18.76
C SER A 256 5.75 34.96 20.20
N GLU A 257 5.47 36.18 20.67
CA GLU A 257 5.79 36.68 22.01
C GLU A 257 4.67 36.43 23.04
N ASP A 258 3.60 35.71 22.67
CA ASP A 258 2.42 35.43 23.50
C ASP A 258 1.72 36.68 24.07
N LYS A 259 1.77 37.80 23.34
CA LYS A 259 1.18 39.09 23.73
C LYS A 259 -0.29 39.22 23.34
N ILE A 260 -0.79 38.38 22.44
CA ILE A 260 -2.18 38.44 21.95
C ILE A 260 -2.86 37.06 21.95
N SER A 261 -4.13 37.04 22.31
CA SER A 261 -4.95 35.83 22.32
C SER A 261 -5.48 35.49 20.93
N LEU A 262 -5.88 34.22 20.73
CA LEU A 262 -6.48 33.74 19.48
C LEU A 262 -7.73 34.54 19.08
N SER A 263 -8.59 34.89 20.05
CA SER A 263 -9.79 35.71 19.80
C SER A 263 -9.42 37.10 19.32
N ASN A 264 -8.42 37.74 19.96
CA ASN A 264 -7.95 39.06 19.54
C ASN A 264 -7.29 39.01 18.17
N PHE A 265 -6.54 37.94 17.85
CA PHE A 265 -5.97 37.74 16.53
C PHE A 265 -7.06 37.66 15.44
N LYS A 266 -8.11 36.86 15.67
CA LYS A 266 -9.23 36.68 14.73
C LYS A 266 -10.04 37.96 14.49
N ASN A 267 -10.21 38.80 15.51
CA ASN A 267 -10.97 40.05 15.42
C ASN A 267 -10.38 41.07 14.42
N ASN A 268 -9.14 40.87 13.96
CA ASN A 268 -8.53 41.72 12.93
C ASN A 268 -8.94 41.30 11.51
N PHE A 269 -9.63 40.18 11.35
CA PHE A 269 -10.05 39.65 10.06
C PHE A 269 -11.57 39.58 9.97
N CYS A 270 -12.08 39.45 8.76
CA CYS A 270 -13.52 39.39 8.55
C CYS A 270 -14.12 38.14 9.20
N PHE A 271 -15.12 38.37 10.06
CA PHE A 271 -15.78 37.32 10.85
C PHE A 271 -16.39 36.21 9.99
N ASP A 272 -16.96 36.55 8.84
CA ASP A 272 -17.68 35.59 7.98
C ASP A 272 -16.76 34.84 6.99
N SER A 273 -15.55 35.34 6.75
CA SER A 273 -14.60 34.78 5.78
C SER A 273 -13.15 35.02 6.25
N PRO A 274 -12.62 34.17 7.16
CA PRO A 274 -11.26 34.31 7.62
C PRO A 274 -10.28 34.01 6.47
N PRO A 275 -9.18 34.77 6.34
CA PRO A 275 -8.19 34.56 5.29
C PRO A 275 -7.48 33.22 5.43
N LEU A 276 -7.16 32.62 4.28
CA LEU A 276 -6.35 31.41 4.20
C LEU A 276 -4.88 31.76 4.12
N ILE A 277 -4.04 30.99 4.80
CA ILE A 277 -2.62 31.31 4.92
C ILE A 277 -1.79 30.26 4.19
N LYS A 278 -0.91 30.70 3.31
CA LYS A 278 0.11 29.87 2.68
C LYS A 278 1.46 30.18 3.30
N VAL A 279 2.14 29.18 3.86
CA VAL A 279 3.39 29.38 4.58
C VAL A 279 4.58 28.92 3.75
N ASN A 280 5.55 29.80 3.54
CA ASN A 280 6.77 29.55 2.76
C ASN A 280 6.45 28.96 1.37
N SER A 281 7.16 27.90 0.96
CA SER A 281 6.93 27.17 -0.30
C SER A 281 5.99 25.98 -0.11
N ASP A 282 5.25 25.89 1.01
CA ASP A 282 4.28 24.82 1.19
C ASP A 282 3.20 24.90 0.10
N LYS A 283 2.81 23.76 -0.45
CA LYS A 283 1.75 23.67 -1.45
C LYS A 283 0.37 23.77 -0.82
N ARG A 284 0.25 23.60 0.50
CA ARG A 284 -1.01 23.60 1.25
C ARG A 284 -1.34 24.94 1.90
N TYR A 285 -2.62 25.18 2.06
CA TYR A 285 -3.14 26.31 2.84
C TYR A 285 -3.42 25.87 4.28
N MET A 286 -3.33 26.80 5.23
CA MET A 286 -3.69 26.60 6.62
C MET A 286 -4.62 27.71 7.12
N SER A 287 -5.34 27.42 8.20
CA SER A 287 -6.22 28.39 8.85
C SER A 287 -5.45 29.36 9.78
N LEU A 288 -6.09 30.47 10.15
CA LEU A 288 -5.58 31.37 11.19
C LEU A 288 -5.30 30.65 12.51
N ASP A 289 -6.14 29.68 12.89
CA ASP A 289 -5.96 28.87 14.10
C ASP A 289 -4.70 28.02 14.04
N GLN A 290 -4.46 27.39 12.88
CA GLN A 290 -3.28 26.55 12.65
C GLN A 290 -2.01 27.41 12.66
N LEU A 291 -2.02 28.58 12.00
CA LEU A 291 -0.90 29.51 12.04
C LEU A 291 -0.63 29.98 13.48
N TYR A 292 -1.66 30.39 14.21
CA TYR A 292 -1.55 30.85 15.59
C TYR A 292 -0.88 29.78 16.46
N LYS A 293 -1.39 28.55 16.44
CA LYS A 293 -0.82 27.42 17.19
C LYS A 293 0.62 27.11 16.76
N MET A 294 0.93 27.27 15.48
CA MET A 294 2.26 26.95 14.95
C MET A 294 3.33 27.91 15.47
N ILE A 295 3.04 29.21 15.55
CA ILE A 295 4.02 30.25 15.89
C ILE A 295 3.97 30.71 17.36
N LYS A 296 2.88 30.40 18.09
CA LYS A 296 2.73 30.77 19.50
C LYS A 296 3.94 30.34 20.32
N SER A 297 4.48 31.28 21.12
CA SER A 297 5.61 31.07 22.02
C SER A 297 6.89 30.53 21.34
N LYS A 298 7.05 30.76 20.03
CA LYS A 298 8.25 30.38 19.27
C LYS A 298 8.82 31.61 18.59
N GLY A 299 10.12 31.86 18.78
CA GLY A 299 10.79 32.97 18.11
C GLY A 299 10.76 32.83 16.58
N ILE A 300 10.25 33.83 15.87
CA ILE A 300 10.19 33.85 14.41
C ILE A 300 10.97 35.03 13.81
N LYS A 301 11.27 34.92 12.52
CA LYS A 301 11.74 36.01 11.65
C LYS A 301 10.91 36.00 10.38
N VAL A 302 9.98 36.94 10.26
CA VAL A 302 9.13 37.12 9.08
C VAL A 302 9.98 37.71 7.96
N ARG A 303 9.89 37.11 6.76
CA ARG A 303 10.65 37.49 5.57
C ARG A 303 9.81 38.26 4.57
N LYS A 304 8.57 37.82 4.36
CA LYS A 304 7.64 38.41 3.42
C LYS A 304 6.22 38.09 3.83
N VAL A 305 5.34 39.07 3.74
CA VAL A 305 3.88 38.89 3.81
C VAL A 305 3.34 39.46 2.51
N VAL A 306 2.42 38.75 1.86
CA VAL A 306 1.66 39.24 0.70
C VAL A 306 0.20 39.02 1.00
N ILE A 307 -0.59 40.09 0.99
CA ILE A 307 -2.03 40.04 1.25
C ILE A 307 -2.76 40.20 -0.08
N ASN A 308 -3.54 39.19 -0.47
CA ASN A 308 -4.39 39.27 -1.64
C ASN A 308 -5.83 39.57 -1.21
N LYS A 309 -6.38 40.65 -1.76
CA LYS A 309 -7.78 41.10 -1.55
C LYS A 309 -8.56 40.93 -2.85
N GLU A 310 -9.83 40.55 -2.75
CA GLU A 310 -10.74 40.58 -3.90
C GLU A 310 -11.52 41.90 -3.90
N LYS A 311 -11.51 42.62 -5.03
CA LYS A 311 -12.24 43.88 -5.35
C LYS A 311 -13.13 44.45 -4.22
N ASP A 312 -12.50 45.22 -3.33
CA ASP A 312 -13.08 45.98 -2.20
C ASP A 312 -13.74 45.15 -1.08
N LYS A 313 -13.37 43.88 -0.95
CA LYS A 313 -13.80 42.98 0.14
C LYS A 313 -12.60 42.39 0.90
N CYS A 314 -12.95 41.74 2.01
CA CYS A 314 -12.10 41.04 2.98
C CYS A 314 -10.88 40.32 2.41
N ILE A 315 -9.84 40.17 3.24
CA ILE A 315 -8.61 39.45 2.86
C ILE A 315 -8.95 38.00 2.54
N GLU A 316 -8.59 37.53 1.34
CA GLU A 316 -8.88 36.17 0.89
C GLU A 316 -7.73 35.22 1.20
N THR A 317 -6.51 35.63 0.82
CA THR A 317 -5.30 34.82 1.05
C THR A 317 -4.16 35.68 1.58
N ILE A 318 -3.36 35.09 2.47
CA ILE A 318 -2.14 35.67 3.00
C ILE A 318 -1.00 34.70 2.73
N HIS A 319 -0.05 35.12 1.91
CA HIS A 319 1.17 34.35 1.70
C HIS A 319 2.23 34.88 2.64
N VAL A 320 2.71 34.04 3.55
CA VAL A 320 3.71 34.43 4.53
C VAL A 320 4.93 33.55 4.45
N SER A 321 6.10 34.15 4.31
CA SER A 321 7.38 33.47 4.47
C SER A 321 8.01 33.89 5.77
N PHE A 322 8.40 32.92 6.60
CA PHE A 322 9.10 33.17 7.86
C PHE A 322 9.99 31.97 8.22
N LYS A 323 10.94 32.18 9.12
CA LYS A 323 11.77 31.12 9.72
C LYS A 323 11.69 31.19 11.25
N PHE A 324 11.87 30.06 11.92
CA PHE A 324 12.09 30.04 13.36
C PHE A 324 13.50 30.54 13.69
N ARG A 325 13.64 31.30 14.78
CA ARG A 325 14.95 31.67 15.34
C ARG A 325 15.54 30.41 15.97
N THR A 326 16.72 30.02 15.52
CA THR A 326 17.54 29.00 16.19
C THR A 326 18.28 29.68 17.34
N PHE A 327 17.96 29.31 18.58
CA PHE A 327 18.82 29.62 19.72
C PHE A 327 19.97 28.61 19.67
N PHE A 328 21.14 29.07 19.27
CA PHE A 328 22.40 28.34 19.50
C PHE A 328 23.05 28.88 20.76
#